data_AF-A0A937ANE2-F1
#
_entry.id   AF-A0A937ANE2-F1
#
_cell.length_a   1.000
_cell.length_b   1.000
_cell.length_c   1.000
_cell.angle_alpha   90.00
_cell.angle_beta   90.00
_cell.angle_gamma   90.00
#
_symmetry.space_group_name_H-M   'P 1'
#
loop_
_entity.id
_entity.type
_entity.pdbx_description
1 polymer ?
#
loop_
_entity_poly.entity_id
_entity_poly.type
_entity_poly.pdbx_seq_one_letter_code
_entity_poly.pdbx_strand_id
1 'polypeptide(L)'
;NAAGCNGGSVTVTASGSTGFTYNIDGGTFQASNVFNNVAAGEHTIIAKDGEGCTKSGTVTIVSSSSGVLFAAVKAVINTNCVSCHSGASAQGGISLNTDCSIINASARIKARAVDGTPSFMPQGGQLNAADKKKITDWITAGGKFTD
;
A
#
# COMPACT_ATOMS: atom_id res chain seq x y z
N ASN A 1 0.80 -4.57 -10.12
CA ASN A 1 1.07 -3.13 -10.21
C ASN A 1 0.95 -2.53 -8.83
N ALA A 2 1.98 -1.78 -8.42
CA ALA A 2 2.36 -1.42 -7.05
C ALA A 2 1.89 -0.04 -6.56
N ALA A 3 1.05 0.67 -7.33
CA ALA A 3 0.66 2.03 -6.99
C ALA A 3 -0.64 2.02 -6.16
N GLY A 4 -0.56 2.38 -4.86
CA GLY A 4 -1.73 2.68 -4.02
C GLY A 4 -2.11 1.66 -2.94
N CYS A 5 -1.22 0.77 -2.50
CA CYS A 5 -1.59 -0.43 -1.74
C CYS A 5 -2.20 -0.26 -0.34
N ASN A 6 -2.43 0.97 0.15
CA ASN A 6 -3.17 1.20 1.40
C ASN A 6 -3.72 2.63 1.53
N GLY A 7 -3.76 3.39 0.43
CA GLY A 7 -4.21 4.79 0.45
C GLY A 7 -5.40 5.01 -0.46
N GLY A 8 -6.38 5.79 0.00
CA GLY A 8 -7.47 6.28 -0.83
C GLY A 8 -6.99 7.33 -1.83
N SER A 9 -7.81 7.58 -2.84
CA SER A 9 -7.72 8.80 -3.65
C SER A 9 -8.90 9.69 -3.29
N VAL A 10 -8.63 10.97 -3.08
CA VAL A 10 -9.66 11.98 -2.84
C VAL A 10 -9.64 12.98 -3.97
N THR A 11 -10.79 13.16 -4.61
CA THR A 11 -11.01 14.20 -5.61
C THR A 11 -11.94 15.25 -5.01
N VAL A 12 -11.45 16.49 -4.95
CA VAL A 12 -12.18 17.64 -4.41
C VAL A 12 -12.89 18.37 -5.54
N THR A 13 -14.13 18.80 -5.31
CA THR A 13 -14.84 19.67 -6.25
C THR A 13 -15.20 20.97 -5.54
N ALA A 14 -14.60 22.08 -5.99
CA ALA A 14 -14.96 23.42 -5.55
C ALA A 14 -15.71 24.15 -6.67
N SER A 15 -16.67 24.99 -6.29
CA SER A 15 -17.52 25.76 -7.21
C SER A 15 -17.71 27.19 -6.71
N GLY A 16 -18.16 28.08 -7.59
CA GLY A 16 -18.44 29.49 -7.27
C GLY A 16 -17.31 30.48 -7.56
N SER A 17 -16.13 30.01 -7.97
CA SER A 17 -15.02 30.85 -8.42
C SER A 17 -14.09 30.07 -9.39
N THR A 18 -12.94 30.62 -9.75
CA THR A 18 -11.90 29.97 -10.55
C THR A 18 -10.51 30.15 -9.90
N GLY A 19 -9.50 29.41 -10.36
CA GLY A 19 -8.15 29.51 -9.81
C GLY A 19 -7.98 28.87 -8.44
N PHE A 20 -8.79 27.87 -8.12
CA PHE A 20 -8.73 27.19 -6.83
C PHE A 20 -7.39 26.50 -6.59
N THR A 21 -6.94 26.59 -5.35
CA THR A 21 -5.87 25.77 -4.79
C THR A 21 -6.41 24.98 -3.61
N TYR A 22 -5.91 23.77 -3.44
CA TYR A 22 -6.40 22.80 -2.48
C TYR A 22 -5.29 22.41 -1.52
N ASN A 23 -5.69 22.14 -0.28
CA ASN A 23 -4.83 21.71 0.79
C ASN A 23 -5.49 20.52 1.49
N ILE A 24 -4.67 19.57 1.95
CA ILE A 24 -5.10 18.49 2.84
C ILE A 24 -4.28 18.55 4.13
N ASP A 25 -4.96 18.45 5.27
CA ASP A 25 -4.40 18.41 6.63
C ASP A 25 -3.36 19.48 6.95
N GLY A 26 -3.52 20.69 6.40
CA GLY A 26 -2.60 21.80 6.65
C GLY A 26 -1.27 21.70 5.88
N GLY A 27 -1.19 20.89 4.82
CA GLY A 27 -0.01 20.78 3.94
C GLY A 27 0.27 22.02 3.07
N THR A 28 0.87 21.83 1.90
CA THR A 28 1.03 22.90 0.91
C THR A 28 -0.20 23.01 0.01
N PHE A 29 -0.59 24.23 -0.36
CA PHE A 29 -1.64 24.45 -1.36
C PHE A 29 -1.15 24.02 -2.76
N GLN A 30 -1.96 23.22 -3.46
CA GLN A 30 -1.68 22.75 -4.82
C GLN A 30 -2.87 23.04 -5.75
N ALA A 31 -2.61 23.23 -7.06
CA ALA A 31 -3.68 23.45 -8.04
C ALA A 31 -4.48 22.16 -8.34
N SER A 32 -3.85 20.99 -8.21
CA SER A 32 -4.52 19.70 -8.40
C SER A 32 -5.55 19.47 -7.31
N ASN A 33 -6.77 19.11 -7.71
CA ASN A 33 -7.85 18.73 -6.81
C ASN A 33 -7.82 17.25 -6.43
N VAL A 34 -6.83 16.48 -6.91
CA VAL A 34 -6.67 15.06 -6.61
C VAL A 34 -5.53 14.86 -5.62
N PHE A 35 -5.84 14.21 -4.50
CA PHE A 35 -4.89 13.73 -3.51
C PHE A 35 -4.80 12.21 -3.59
N ASN A 36 -3.60 11.68 -3.84
CA ASN A 36 -3.36 10.25 -3.95
C ASN A 36 -2.60 9.74 -2.73
N ASN A 37 -2.75 8.44 -2.44
CA ASN A 37 -2.09 7.78 -1.30
C ASN A 37 -2.45 8.43 0.05
N VAL A 38 -3.68 8.92 0.18
CA VAL A 38 -4.15 9.50 1.44
C VAL A 38 -4.45 8.34 2.40
N ALA A 39 -3.92 8.43 3.62
CA ALA A 39 -4.09 7.39 4.63
C ALA A 39 -5.58 7.18 4.98
N ALA A 40 -5.89 6.08 5.67
CA ALA A 40 -7.20 5.94 6.29
C ALA A 40 -7.32 6.88 7.50
N GLY A 41 -8.48 7.48 7.68
CA GLY A 41 -8.73 8.47 8.72
C GLY A 41 -9.63 9.61 8.25
N GLU A 42 -9.93 10.52 9.17
CA GLU A 42 -10.57 11.79 8.83
C GLU A 42 -9.50 12.77 8.34
N HIS A 43 -9.76 13.38 7.20
CA HIS A 43 -8.89 14.38 6.57
C HIS A 43 -9.64 15.69 6.40
N THR A 44 -8.99 16.80 6.72
CA THR A 44 -9.52 18.15 6.50
C THR A 44 -8.96 18.70 5.20
N ILE A 45 -9.86 19.08 4.30
CA ILE A 45 -9.51 19.68 3.02
C ILE A 45 -9.90 21.14 3.03
N ILE A 46 -9.00 22.00 2.57
CA ILE A 46 -9.26 23.43 2.40
C ILE A 46 -9.12 23.79 0.91
N ALA A 47 -10.18 24.34 0.34
CA ALA A 47 -10.14 24.99 -0.97
C ALA A 47 -10.00 26.49 -0.78
N LYS A 48 -9.10 27.11 -1.54
CA LYS A 48 -8.84 28.54 -1.57
C LYS A 48 -8.96 29.06 -2.99
N ASP A 49 -9.78 30.07 -3.23
CA ASP A 49 -9.90 30.68 -4.56
C ASP A 49 -8.78 31.69 -4.86
N GLY A 50 -8.81 32.28 -6.07
CA GLY A 50 -7.84 33.29 -6.49
C GLY A 50 -7.93 34.62 -5.73
N GLU A 51 -9.04 34.88 -5.03
CA GLU A 51 -9.27 36.08 -4.22
C GLU A 51 -8.84 35.88 -2.75
N GLY A 52 -8.45 34.65 -2.38
CA GLY A 52 -7.99 34.28 -1.06
C GLY A 52 -9.09 33.82 -0.10
N CYS A 53 -10.34 33.68 -0.56
CA CYS A 53 -11.41 33.11 0.24
C CYS A 53 -11.18 31.61 0.43
N THR A 54 -11.37 31.12 1.66
CA THR A 54 -11.17 29.71 2.00
C THR A 54 -12.46 29.04 2.46
N LYS A 55 -12.64 27.78 2.08
CA LYS A 55 -13.65 26.89 2.66
C LYS A 55 -13.01 25.55 3.01
N SER A 56 -13.38 25.01 4.17
CA SER A 56 -12.97 23.69 4.61
C SER A 56 -14.11 22.67 4.49
N GLY A 57 -13.74 21.41 4.29
CA GLY A 57 -14.62 20.25 4.39
C GLY A 57 -13.83 19.06 4.94
N THR A 58 -14.54 18.10 5.54
CA THR A 58 -13.92 16.86 6.03
C THR A 58 -14.31 15.69 5.14
N VAL A 59 -13.38 14.75 4.98
CA VAL A 59 -13.63 13.47 4.31
C VAL A 59 -13.04 12.36 5.15
N THR A 60 -13.81 11.29 5.37
CA THR A 60 -13.32 10.09 6.04
C THR A 60 -12.92 9.07 4.98
N ILE A 61 -11.63 8.74 4.95
CA ILE A 61 -11.13 7.62 4.16
C ILE A 61 -11.20 6.39 5.04
N VAL A 62 -12.03 5.43 4.63
CA VAL A 62 -12.07 4.12 5.26
C VAL A 62 -10.89 3.28 4.78
N SER A 63 -10.17 2.65 5.72
CA SER A 63 -9.21 1.62 5.36
C SER A 63 -9.96 0.43 4.77
N SER A 64 -9.53 -0.08 3.63
CA SER A 64 -9.95 -1.41 3.20
C SER A 64 -9.43 -2.43 4.21
N SER A 65 -10.24 -3.42 4.59
CA SER A 65 -9.70 -4.59 5.26
C SER A 65 -8.87 -5.40 4.26
N SER A 66 -7.77 -6.00 4.71
CA SER A 66 -7.02 -6.93 3.87
C SER A 66 -7.92 -8.06 3.41
N GLY A 67 -7.75 -8.46 2.16
CA GLY A 67 -8.34 -9.68 1.64
C GLY A 67 -7.91 -10.93 2.39
N VAL A 68 -8.71 -11.99 2.38
CA VAL A 68 -8.39 -13.25 3.09
C VAL A 68 -7.11 -13.89 2.58
N LEU A 69 -6.85 -13.81 1.26
CA LEU A 69 -5.64 -14.31 0.63
C LEU A 69 -4.41 -13.48 1.03
N PHE A 70 -4.53 -12.15 1.05
CA PHE A 70 -3.43 -11.29 1.46
C PHE A 70 -3.12 -11.46 2.96
N ALA A 71 -4.14 -11.55 3.81
CA ALA A 71 -3.97 -11.80 5.24
C ALA A 71 -3.23 -13.13 5.50
N ALA A 72 -3.58 -14.19 4.77
CA ALA A 72 -2.91 -15.48 4.86
C ALA A 72 -1.43 -15.39 4.46
N VAL A 73 -1.10 -14.68 3.38
CA VAL A 73 0.29 -14.46 2.95
C VAL A 73 1.05 -13.60 3.94
N LYS A 74 0.45 -12.51 4.45
CA LYS A 74 1.07 -11.64 5.44
C LYS A 74 1.49 -12.40 6.69
N ALA A 75 0.68 -13.35 7.16
CA ALA A 75 1.04 -14.23 8.28
C ALA A 75 2.28 -15.10 7.98
N VAL A 76 2.37 -15.66 6.77
CA VAL A 76 3.54 -16.43 6.31
C VAL A 76 4.79 -15.55 6.29
N ILE A 77 4.70 -14.36 5.72
CA ILE A 77 5.82 -13.41 5.61
C ILE A 77 6.30 -12.95 6.98
N ASN A 78 5.38 -12.57 7.88
CA ASN A 78 5.73 -12.16 9.24
C ASN A 78 6.48 -13.24 10.00
N THR A 79 6.06 -14.49 9.83
CA THR A 79 6.67 -15.63 10.53
C THR A 79 8.05 -16.00 9.98
N ASN A 80 8.21 -15.98 8.66
CA ASN A 80 9.36 -16.62 8.00
C ASN A 80 10.37 -15.65 7.38
N CYS A 81 10.02 -14.37 7.22
CA CYS A 81 10.81 -13.45 6.38
C CYS A 81 11.18 -12.15 7.09
N VAL A 82 10.30 -11.59 7.92
CA VAL A 82 10.46 -10.22 8.45
C VAL A 82 11.72 -10.06 9.31
N SER A 83 12.15 -11.09 10.04
CA SER A 83 13.38 -11.05 10.85
C SER A 83 14.64 -10.71 10.04
N CYS A 84 14.65 -11.04 8.74
CA CYS A 84 15.75 -10.79 7.80
C CYS A 84 15.42 -9.69 6.78
N HIS A 85 14.14 -9.38 6.58
CA HIS A 85 13.67 -8.47 5.55
C HIS A 85 12.93 -7.27 6.14
N SER A 86 13.39 -6.70 7.24
CA SER A 86 12.77 -5.50 7.84
C SER A 86 13.70 -4.29 7.85
N GLY A 87 13.24 -3.15 7.31
CA GLY A 87 13.87 -1.84 7.50
C GLY A 87 15.35 -1.78 7.10
N ALA A 88 16.18 -1.19 7.96
CA ALA A 88 17.63 -1.06 7.77
C ALA A 88 18.39 -2.41 7.75
N SER A 89 17.75 -3.51 8.15
CA SER A 89 18.31 -4.86 8.13
C SER A 89 17.86 -5.68 6.91
N ALA A 90 17.24 -5.06 5.92
CA ALA A 90 16.75 -5.72 4.70
C ALA A 90 17.87 -6.43 3.91
N GLN A 91 18.06 -7.72 4.14
CA GLN A 91 19.01 -8.49 3.34
C GLN A 91 18.47 -8.69 1.92
N GLY A 92 19.39 -8.73 0.95
CA GLY A 92 19.03 -8.88 -0.46
C GLY A 92 18.30 -7.69 -1.08
N GLY A 93 18.30 -6.52 -0.42
CA GLY A 93 17.74 -5.28 -0.95
C GLY A 93 16.22 -5.25 -1.00
N ILE A 94 15.55 -5.99 -0.10
CA ILE A 94 14.09 -6.01 -0.02
C ILE A 94 13.61 -5.91 1.42
N SER A 95 12.64 -5.02 1.64
CA SER A 95 11.88 -4.92 2.88
C SER A 95 10.51 -5.57 2.68
N LEU A 96 10.04 -6.27 3.70
CA LEU A 96 8.76 -7.01 3.75
C LEU A 96 7.97 -6.69 5.02
N ASN A 97 8.30 -5.59 5.70
CA ASN A 97 7.71 -5.18 6.97
C ASN A 97 6.44 -4.30 6.84
N THR A 98 6.03 -3.98 5.61
CA THR A 98 4.79 -3.24 5.34
C THR A 98 3.97 -3.95 4.26
N ASP A 99 2.66 -3.75 4.26
CA ASP A 99 1.76 -4.38 3.29
C ASP A 99 2.12 -4.01 1.85
N CYS A 100 2.41 -2.73 1.61
CA CYS A 100 2.86 -2.23 0.32
C CYS A 100 4.17 -2.91 -0.12
N SER A 101 5.13 -3.07 0.81
CA SER A 101 6.39 -3.73 0.47
C SER A 101 6.20 -5.21 0.12
N ILE A 102 5.27 -5.92 0.76
CA ILE A 102 4.92 -7.32 0.44
C ILE A 102 4.28 -7.40 -0.95
N ILE A 103 3.33 -6.51 -1.27
CA ILE A 103 2.65 -6.47 -2.57
C ILE A 103 3.64 -6.18 -3.70
N ASN A 104 4.50 -5.17 -3.49
CA ASN A 104 5.52 -4.79 -4.47
C ASN A 104 6.57 -5.88 -4.67
N ALA A 105 6.77 -6.72 -3.66
CA ALA A 105 7.66 -7.86 -3.69
C ALA A 105 7.02 -9.15 -4.22
N SER A 106 5.73 -9.19 -4.52
CA SER A 106 4.96 -10.41 -4.87
C SER A 106 5.68 -11.35 -5.85
N ALA A 107 6.16 -10.82 -6.98
CA ALA A 107 6.89 -11.60 -7.97
C ALA A 107 8.20 -12.20 -7.42
N ARG A 108 8.95 -11.43 -6.62
CA ARG A 108 10.19 -11.89 -6.00
C ARG A 108 9.95 -12.90 -4.88
N ILE A 109 8.88 -12.72 -4.11
CA ILE A 109 8.41 -13.68 -3.10
C ILE A 109 8.09 -15.01 -3.78
N LYS A 110 7.32 -15.01 -4.88
CA LYS A 110 7.02 -16.24 -5.64
C LYS A 110 8.29 -16.91 -6.13
N ALA A 111 9.14 -16.17 -6.86
CA ALA A 111 10.34 -16.70 -7.47
C ALA A 111 11.24 -17.40 -6.43
N ARG A 112 11.44 -16.79 -5.26
CA ARG A 112 12.38 -17.30 -4.25
C ARG A 112 11.76 -18.30 -3.28
N ALA A 113 10.55 -18.03 -2.78
CA ALA A 113 9.94 -18.83 -1.72
C ALA A 113 9.12 -20.02 -2.26
N VAL A 114 8.62 -19.91 -3.50
CA VAL A 114 7.83 -20.96 -4.16
C VAL A 114 8.66 -21.67 -5.22
N ASP A 115 9.18 -20.92 -6.19
CA ASP A 115 9.81 -21.48 -7.40
C ASP A 115 11.30 -21.82 -7.20
N GLY A 116 11.92 -21.32 -6.13
CA GLY A 116 13.33 -21.56 -5.82
C GLY A 116 14.33 -20.96 -6.81
N THR A 117 13.96 -19.89 -7.53
CA THR A 117 14.78 -19.29 -8.59
C THR A 117 15.36 -17.92 -8.20
N PRO A 118 16.67 -17.69 -8.42
CA PRO A 118 17.73 -18.67 -8.69
C PRO A 118 18.08 -19.59 -7.50
N SER A 119 17.55 -19.33 -6.32
CA SER A 119 17.70 -20.23 -5.16
C SER A 119 16.52 -20.06 -4.20
N PHE A 120 16.25 -21.11 -3.41
CA PHE A 120 15.21 -21.09 -2.38
C PHE A 120 15.54 -20.12 -1.25
N MET A 121 14.51 -19.41 -0.79
CA MET A 121 14.49 -18.65 0.46
C MET A 121 13.29 -19.10 1.30
N PRO A 122 13.39 -19.17 2.64
CA PRO A 122 14.59 -18.90 3.45
C PRO A 122 15.73 -19.92 3.25
N GLN A 123 17.00 -19.50 3.45
CA GLN A 123 18.17 -20.39 3.25
C GLN A 123 18.29 -21.49 4.33
N GLY A 124 17.67 -21.30 5.50
CA GLY A 124 17.65 -22.27 6.60
C GLY A 124 16.61 -23.39 6.45
N GLY A 125 15.83 -23.39 5.36
CA GLY A 125 14.78 -24.37 5.11
C GLY A 125 13.66 -23.78 4.26
N GLN A 126 13.12 -24.58 3.34
CA GLN A 126 12.02 -24.15 2.49
C GLN A 126 10.73 -24.00 3.29
N LEU A 127 9.85 -23.11 2.85
CA LEU A 127 8.46 -23.09 3.31
C LEU A 127 7.80 -24.46 3.07
N ASN A 128 6.90 -24.84 3.97
CA ASN A 128 6.07 -26.04 3.77
C ASN A 128 5.11 -25.85 2.58
N ALA A 129 4.50 -26.97 2.13
CA ALA A 129 3.61 -26.96 0.97
C ALA A 129 2.38 -26.05 1.16
N ALA A 130 1.82 -25.97 2.37
CA ALA A 130 0.64 -25.15 2.66
C ALA A 130 0.95 -23.65 2.55
N ASP A 131 2.12 -23.22 3.03
CA ASP A 131 2.53 -21.82 2.97
C ASP A 131 2.92 -21.40 1.55
N LYS A 132 3.59 -22.28 0.79
CA LYS A 132 3.81 -22.06 -0.65
C LYS A 132 2.49 -21.92 -1.41
N LYS A 133 1.47 -22.71 -1.04
CA LYS A 133 0.13 -22.64 -1.64
C LYS A 133 -0.55 -21.29 -1.37
N LYS A 134 -0.52 -20.77 -0.14
CA LYS A 134 -1.09 -19.44 0.19
C LYS A 134 -0.50 -18.33 -0.69
N ILE A 135 0.84 -18.33 -0.87
CA ILE A 135 1.53 -17.36 -1.74
C ILE A 135 1.06 -17.51 -3.19
N THR A 136 0.92 -18.75 -3.67
CA THR A 136 0.51 -19.04 -5.04
C THR A 136 -0.93 -18.63 -5.31
N ASP A 137 -1.85 -18.94 -4.40
CA ASP A 137 -3.28 -18.59 -4.49
C ASP A 137 -3.44 -17.06 -4.52
N TRP A 138 -2.78 -16.34 -3.61
CA TRP A 138 -2.81 -14.88 -3.57
C TRP A 138 -2.29 -14.23 -4.87
N ILE A 139 -1.18 -14.73 -5.42
CA ILE A 139 -0.62 -14.19 -6.66
C ILE A 139 -1.51 -14.52 -7.87
N THR A 140 -2.11 -15.71 -7.88
CA THR A 140 -3.08 -16.10 -8.92
C THR A 140 -4.33 -15.22 -8.88
N ALA A 141 -4.76 -14.78 -7.69
CA ALA A 141 -5.81 -13.78 -7.52
C ALA A 141 -5.36 -12.33 -7.83
N GLY A 142 -4.13 -12.13 -8.30
CA GLY A 142 -3.61 -10.84 -8.76
C GLY A 142 -2.66 -10.14 -7.80
N GLY A 143 -2.33 -10.74 -6.66
CA GLY A 143 -1.29 -10.24 -5.74
C GLY A 143 -1.62 -8.88 -5.12
N LYS A 144 -2.90 -8.64 -4.78
CA LYS A 144 -3.42 -7.36 -4.30
C LYS A 144 -3.67 -7.36 -2.79
N PHE A 145 -3.86 -6.17 -2.22
CA PHE A 145 -4.18 -5.99 -0.79
C PHE A 145 -5.58 -6.51 -0.45
N THR A 146 -6.55 -6.21 -1.32
CA THR A 146 -7.91 -6.75 -1.29
C THR A 146 -8.03 -7.82 -2.37
N ASP A 147 -8.69 -8.93 -2.08
CA ASP A 147 -9.04 -9.98 -3.03
C ASP A 147 -10.46 -9.81 -3.60
#